data_AF-A7T3B9-F1
#
_entry.id   AF-A7T3B9-F1
#
_cell.length_a   1.000
_cell.length_b   1.000
_cell.length_c   1.000
_cell.angle_alpha   90.00
_cell.angle_beta   90.00
_cell.angle_gamma   90.00
#
_symmetry.space_group_name_H-M   'P 1'
#
loop_
_entity.id
_entity.type
_entity.pdbx_description
1 polymer ?
#
loop_
_entity_poly.entity_id
_entity_poly.type
_entity_poly.pdbx_seq_one_letter_code
_entity_poly.pdbx_strand_id
1 'polypeptide(L)'
;YEEWKAGTANHKSWKVKYYKGLGTSTPKEAKEYFSDMERHKINFKYEGPHDDEAIVMAFSKKKIQERKDWLTRGLEERKWRREQGLSELYLYEKDTKRVSYCDFVNKELILFSNTDNERSIPSLVDGLKPGQRKVMFTCFKRNDKREVKVAQLAGSIAELSAYHHGEVGF
;
A
#
# COMPACT_ATOMS: atom_id res chain seq x y z
N TYR A 1 -9.22 1.10 -8.61
CA TYR A 1 -10.38 0.43 -7.96
C TYR A 1 -11.31 1.44 -7.32
N GLU A 2 -10.82 2.32 -6.42
CA GLU A 2 -11.68 3.32 -5.76
C GLU A 2 -12.40 4.24 -6.76
N GLU A 3 -11.73 4.64 -7.85
CA GLU A 3 -12.34 5.39 -8.94
C GLU A 3 -13.52 4.64 -9.60
N TRP A 4 -13.33 3.35 -9.93
CA TRP A 4 -14.41 2.51 -10.46
C TRP A 4 -15.58 2.40 -9.49
N LYS A 5 -15.30 2.23 -8.20
CA LYS A 5 -16.32 2.12 -7.15
C LYS A 5 -17.12 3.42 -7.01
N ALA A 6 -16.45 4.57 -7.05
CA ALA A 6 -17.10 5.88 -7.00
C ALA A 6 -17.96 6.16 -8.25
N GLY A 7 -17.52 5.73 -9.43
CA GLY A 7 -18.24 5.92 -10.69
C GLY A 7 -19.35 4.89 -10.98
N THR A 8 -19.47 3.82 -10.20
CA THR A 8 -20.40 2.71 -10.48
C THR A 8 -21.53 2.67 -9.45
N ALA A 9 -22.71 3.16 -9.81
CA ALA A 9 -23.86 3.27 -8.89
C ALA A 9 -24.27 1.93 -8.25
N ASN A 10 -24.21 0.83 -8.99
CA ASN A 10 -24.55 -0.50 -8.50
C ASN A 10 -23.34 -1.31 -7.99
N HIS A 11 -22.23 -0.66 -7.58
CA HIS A 11 -21.02 -1.37 -7.16
C HIS A 11 -21.26 -2.45 -6.09
N LYS A 12 -22.31 -2.32 -5.26
CA LYS A 12 -22.70 -3.30 -4.22
C LYS A 12 -23.21 -4.64 -4.78
N SER A 13 -23.67 -4.70 -6.04
CA SER A 13 -24.10 -5.97 -6.65
C SER A 13 -22.93 -6.83 -7.14
N TRP A 14 -21.71 -6.30 -7.11
CA TRP A 14 -20.51 -6.99 -7.58
C TRP A 14 -19.81 -7.71 -6.44
N LYS A 15 -19.34 -8.93 -6.70
CA LYS A 15 -18.45 -9.65 -5.78
C LYS A 15 -17.01 -9.18 -5.99
N VAL A 16 -16.48 -8.45 -5.01
CA VAL A 16 -15.09 -7.96 -5.04
C VAL A 16 -14.19 -8.95 -4.29
N LYS A 17 -13.10 -9.38 -4.93
CA LYS A 17 -12.06 -10.20 -4.31
C LYS A 17 -10.73 -9.44 -4.36
N TYR A 18 -10.07 -9.32 -3.22
CA TYR A 18 -8.77 -8.65 -3.10
C TYR A 18 -7.62 -9.64 -3.23
N TYR A 19 -6.67 -9.35 -4.15
CA TYR A 19 -5.51 -10.19 -4.43
C TYR A 19 -4.27 -9.56 -3.78
N LYS A 20 -4.03 -9.90 -2.51
CA LYS A 20 -2.91 -9.32 -1.73
C LYS A 20 -1.54 -9.85 -2.17
N GLY A 21 -1.47 -11.10 -2.60
CA GLY A 21 -0.22 -11.73 -3.01
C GLY A 21 -0.43 -12.69 -4.17
N LEU A 22 0.66 -13.06 -4.83
CA LEU A 22 0.61 -13.94 -6.00
C LEU A 22 -0.02 -15.30 -5.71
N GLY A 23 0.10 -15.80 -4.47
CA GLY A 23 -0.54 -17.05 -4.03
C GLY A 23 -2.07 -16.99 -3.93
N THR A 24 -2.69 -15.81 -4.05
CA THR A 24 -4.17 -15.69 -4.13
C THR A 24 -4.70 -16.10 -5.51
N SER A 25 -3.85 -16.04 -6.53
CA SER A 25 -4.18 -16.44 -7.90
C SER A 25 -4.14 -17.96 -8.05
N THR A 26 -5.18 -18.51 -8.67
CA THR A 26 -5.27 -19.92 -9.02
C THR A 26 -4.38 -20.24 -10.23
N PRO A 27 -3.99 -21.51 -10.43
CA PRO A 27 -3.26 -21.91 -11.64
C PRO A 27 -3.99 -21.60 -12.95
N LYS A 28 -5.33 -21.55 -12.93
CA LYS A 28 -6.14 -21.16 -14.09
C LYS A 28 -5.97 -19.67 -14.39
N GLU A 29 -6.13 -18.80 -13.39
CA GLU A 29 -5.92 -17.36 -13.53
C GLU A 29 -4.48 -17.05 -13.94
N ALA A 30 -3.49 -17.80 -13.42
CA ALA A 30 -2.10 -17.66 -13.84
C ALA A 30 -1.96 -17.89 -15.35
N LYS A 31 -2.51 -18.99 -15.88
CA LYS A 31 -2.49 -19.25 -17.34
C LYS A 31 -3.17 -18.13 -18.13
N GLU A 32 -4.26 -17.56 -17.62
CA GLU A 32 -4.92 -16.41 -18.24
C GLU A 32 -4.00 -15.18 -18.26
N TYR A 33 -3.31 -14.87 -17.16
CA TYR A 33 -2.32 -13.78 -17.13
C TYR A 33 -1.19 -13.98 -18.15
N PHE A 34 -0.63 -15.19 -18.24
CA PHE A 34 0.42 -15.50 -19.20
C PHE A 34 -0.06 -15.52 -20.67
N SER A 35 -1.35 -15.79 -20.90
CA SER A 35 -1.94 -15.75 -22.24
C SER A 35 -2.06 -14.32 -22.81
N ASP A 36 -2.18 -13.32 -21.93
CA ASP A 36 -2.16 -11.90 -22.28
C ASP A 36 -0.89 -11.23 -21.72
N MET A 37 0.27 -11.72 -22.19
CA MET A 37 1.57 -11.23 -21.72
C MET A 37 1.76 -9.74 -21.98
N GLU A 38 1.26 -9.22 -23.12
CA GLU A 38 1.40 -7.81 -23.47
C GLU A 38 0.72 -6.90 -22.44
N ARG A 39 -0.42 -7.30 -21.87
CA ARG A 39 -1.08 -6.56 -20.80
C ARG A 39 -0.32 -6.60 -19.48
N HIS A 40 0.26 -7.75 -19.12
CA HIS A 40 0.85 -7.97 -17.79
C HIS A 40 2.35 -7.68 -17.72
N LYS A 41 3.01 -7.52 -18.87
CA LYS A 41 4.43 -7.17 -18.97
C LYS A 41 4.60 -5.65 -19.12
N ILE A 42 5.30 -5.07 -18.16
CA ILE A 42 5.68 -3.65 -18.18
C ILE A 42 7.20 -3.58 -18.29
N ASN A 43 7.68 -2.92 -19.34
CA ASN A 43 9.12 -2.76 -19.54
C ASN A 43 9.62 -1.52 -18.82
N PHE A 44 10.69 -1.67 -18.05
CA PHE A 44 11.42 -0.52 -17.53
C PHE A 44 12.23 0.12 -18.65
N LYS A 45 12.13 1.45 -18.76
CA LYS A 45 12.87 2.24 -19.75
C LYS A 45 13.76 3.23 -19.02
N TYR A 46 15.06 3.16 -19.29
CA TYR A 46 15.98 4.20 -18.85
C TYR A 46 15.82 5.43 -19.75
N GLU A 47 15.59 6.60 -19.16
CA GLU A 47 15.33 7.87 -19.86
C GLU A 47 16.42 8.92 -19.62
N GLY A 48 17.45 8.61 -18.83
CA GLY A 48 18.64 9.43 -18.67
C GLY A 48 19.07 9.63 -17.22
N PRO A 49 19.96 10.59 -16.94
CA PRO A 49 20.60 10.74 -15.62
C PRO A 49 19.65 10.93 -14.43
N HIS A 50 18.44 11.46 -14.68
CA HIS A 50 17.42 11.63 -13.64
C HIS A 50 16.93 10.29 -13.07
N ASP A 51 16.98 9.20 -13.84
CA ASP A 51 16.72 7.86 -13.35
C ASP A 51 17.80 7.39 -12.36
N ASP A 52 19.06 7.66 -12.68
CA ASP A 52 20.19 7.35 -11.79
C ASP A 52 20.07 8.14 -10.49
N GLU A 53 19.77 9.43 -10.58
CA GLU A 53 19.56 10.30 -9.43
C GLU A 53 18.40 9.82 -8.54
N ALA A 54 17.28 9.40 -9.15
CA ALA A 54 16.13 8.86 -8.43
C ALA A 54 16.50 7.57 -7.66
N ILE A 55 17.22 6.66 -8.30
CA ILE A 55 17.70 5.42 -7.65
C ILE A 55 18.69 5.74 -6.52
N VAL A 56 19.64 6.64 -6.76
CA VAL A 56 20.63 7.06 -5.76
C VAL A 56 19.95 7.72 -4.56
N MET A 57 18.99 8.62 -4.78
CA MET A 57 18.20 9.24 -3.72
C MET A 57 17.48 8.17 -2.88
N ALA A 58 16.81 7.21 -3.54
CA ALA A 58 16.04 6.16 -2.87
C ALA A 58 16.90 5.21 -2.00
N PHE A 59 18.08 4.79 -2.49
CA PHE A 59 18.83 3.69 -1.85
C PHE A 59 20.17 4.09 -1.22
N SER A 60 20.73 5.25 -1.57
CA SER A 60 22.03 5.65 -1.02
C SER A 60 21.92 5.98 0.47
N LYS A 61 22.81 5.37 1.27
CA LYS A 61 22.93 5.69 2.71
C LYS A 61 23.33 7.14 2.98
N LYS A 62 23.87 7.85 1.98
CA LYS A 62 24.31 9.26 2.11
C LYS A 62 23.20 10.28 1.81
N LYS A 63 22.08 9.85 1.22
CA LYS A 63 21.00 10.72 0.71
C LYS A 63 19.81 10.84 1.68
N ILE A 64 20.07 10.74 2.99
CA ILE A 64 19.01 10.69 4.02
C ILE A 64 18.18 11.97 4.02
N GLN A 65 18.82 13.15 3.95
CA GLN A 65 18.09 14.42 3.97
C GLN A 65 17.22 14.59 2.72
N GLU A 66 17.75 14.31 1.54
CA GLU A 66 16.99 14.34 0.29
C GLU A 66 15.78 13.39 0.31
N ARG A 67 15.91 12.20 0.92
CA ARG A 67 14.76 11.31 1.14
C ARG A 67 13.71 11.89 2.07
N LYS A 68 14.11 12.58 3.14
CA LYS A 68 13.14 13.24 4.04
C LYS A 68 12.34 14.29 3.27
N ASP A 69 13.01 15.13 2.49
CA ASP A 69 12.35 16.17 1.70
C ASP A 69 11.45 15.57 0.61
N TRP A 70 11.90 14.49 -0.03
CA TRP A 70 11.11 13.71 -0.99
C TRP A 70 9.83 13.12 -0.38
N LEU A 71 9.93 12.45 0.77
CA LEU A 71 8.77 11.86 1.44
C LEU A 71 7.79 12.92 1.96
N THR A 72 8.31 14.03 2.50
CA THR A 72 7.49 15.17 2.94
C THR A 72 6.69 15.75 1.78
N ARG A 73 7.33 16.05 0.65
CA ARG A 73 6.62 16.54 -0.56
C ARG A 73 5.55 15.56 -1.04
N GLY A 74 5.85 14.25 -1.02
CA GLY A 74 4.85 13.22 -1.38
C GLY A 74 3.68 13.14 -0.41
N LEU A 75 3.87 13.43 0.88
CA LEU A 75 2.78 13.53 1.85
C LEU A 75 1.95 14.79 1.65
N GLU A 76 2.61 15.93 1.40
CA GLU A 76 1.96 17.21 1.12
C GLU A 76 1.11 17.13 -0.15
N GLU A 77 1.61 16.55 -1.24
CA GLU A 77 0.84 16.34 -2.47
C GLU A 77 -0.39 15.46 -2.21
N ARG A 78 -0.23 14.34 -1.50
CA ARG A 78 -1.35 13.45 -1.16
C ARG A 78 -2.40 14.16 -0.32
N LYS A 79 -1.98 14.99 0.65
CA LYS A 79 -2.89 15.80 1.47
C LYS A 79 -3.64 16.82 0.62
N TRP A 80 -2.92 17.59 -0.20
CA TRP A 80 -3.50 18.62 -1.06
C TRP A 80 -4.52 18.01 -2.04
N ARG A 81 -4.19 16.91 -2.73
CA ARG A 81 -5.13 16.20 -3.63
C ARG A 81 -6.41 15.81 -2.92
N ARG A 82 -6.30 15.25 -1.71
CA ARG A 82 -7.46 14.85 -0.90
C ARG A 82 -8.35 16.04 -0.53
N GLU A 83 -7.76 17.16 -0.14
CA GLU A 83 -8.48 18.39 0.20
C GLU A 83 -9.21 18.99 -1.02
N GLN A 84 -8.66 18.81 -2.22
CA GLN A 84 -9.28 19.21 -3.48
C GLN A 84 -10.26 18.18 -4.05
N GLY A 85 -10.45 17.02 -3.40
CA GLY A 85 -11.28 15.94 -3.92
C GLY A 85 -10.73 15.29 -5.21
N LEU A 86 -9.43 15.46 -5.49
CA LEU A 86 -8.77 14.86 -6.64
C LEU A 86 -8.43 13.39 -6.38
N SER A 87 -8.39 12.60 -7.44
CA SER A 87 -7.96 11.20 -7.36
C SER A 87 -6.48 11.08 -6.96
N GLU A 88 -6.18 9.97 -6.28
CA GLU A 88 -4.79 9.59 -6.00
C GLU A 88 -4.07 9.23 -7.29
N LEU A 89 -2.78 9.57 -7.35
CA LEU A 89 -1.92 9.20 -8.47
C LEU A 89 -1.55 7.71 -8.33
N TYR A 90 -1.73 6.93 -9.38
CA TYR A 90 -1.28 5.54 -9.44
C TYR A 90 -0.51 5.28 -10.73
N LEU A 91 0.54 4.46 -10.65
CA LEU A 91 1.50 4.29 -11.76
C LEU A 91 0.96 3.44 -12.92
N TYR A 92 0.17 2.42 -12.60
CA TYR A 92 -0.29 1.43 -13.57
C TYR A 92 -1.70 1.74 -14.04
N GLU A 93 -1.79 2.36 -15.21
CA GLU A 93 -3.03 2.52 -15.97
C GLU A 93 -3.29 1.29 -16.85
N LYS A 94 -4.47 1.21 -17.46
CA LYS A 94 -4.88 0.03 -18.27
C LYS A 94 -3.91 -0.29 -19.40
N ASP A 95 -3.29 0.74 -19.97
CA ASP A 95 -2.45 0.63 -21.17
C ASP A 95 -0.97 0.95 -20.90
N THR A 96 -0.55 0.95 -19.63
CA THR A 96 0.86 1.17 -19.26
C THR A 96 1.73 0.01 -19.76
N LYS A 97 2.50 0.23 -20.82
CA LYS A 97 3.46 -0.76 -21.37
C LYS A 97 4.90 -0.53 -20.95
N ARG A 98 5.21 0.70 -20.53
CA ARG A 98 6.55 1.13 -20.16
C ARG A 98 6.50 2.06 -18.97
N VAL A 99 7.51 1.99 -18.11
CA VAL A 99 7.68 2.83 -16.93
C VAL A 99 9.14 3.24 -16.84
N SER A 100 9.44 4.50 -16.55
CA SER A 100 10.81 4.94 -16.26
C SER A 100 11.21 4.64 -14.81
N TYR A 101 12.50 4.56 -14.52
CA TYR A 101 12.94 4.31 -13.14
C TYR A 101 12.55 5.46 -12.21
N CYS A 102 12.65 6.69 -12.70
CA CYS A 102 12.21 7.88 -11.99
C CYS A 102 10.72 7.84 -11.68
N ASP A 103 9.87 7.44 -12.64
CA ASP A 103 8.44 7.28 -12.41
C ASP A 103 8.15 6.18 -11.38
N PHE A 104 8.82 5.04 -11.48
CA PHE A 104 8.66 3.97 -10.49
C PHE A 104 9.06 4.42 -9.09
N VAL A 105 10.21 5.09 -8.95
CA VAL A 105 10.66 5.60 -7.67
C VAL A 105 9.64 6.60 -7.11
N ASN A 106 9.25 7.59 -7.90
CA ASN A 106 8.45 8.71 -7.41
C ASN A 106 6.93 8.44 -7.33
N LYS A 107 6.41 7.40 -8.00
CA LYS A 107 4.97 7.09 -8.02
C LYS A 107 4.61 5.78 -7.32
N GLU A 108 5.53 4.81 -7.25
CA GLU A 108 5.27 3.49 -6.64
C GLU A 108 6.12 3.28 -5.37
N LEU A 109 7.44 3.46 -5.45
CA LEU A 109 8.34 3.23 -4.31
C LEU A 109 8.06 4.21 -3.15
N ILE A 110 7.70 5.45 -3.46
CA ILE A 110 7.31 6.45 -2.44
C ILE A 110 6.14 5.97 -1.57
N LEU A 111 5.21 5.20 -2.13
CA LEU A 111 4.05 4.67 -1.41
C LEU A 111 4.51 3.65 -0.38
N PHE A 112 5.43 2.76 -0.78
CA PHE A 112 6.04 1.80 0.13
C PHE A 112 6.81 2.51 1.26
N SER A 113 7.66 3.49 0.94
CA SER A 113 8.46 4.19 1.95
C SER A 113 7.60 4.99 2.94
N ASN A 114 6.52 5.64 2.46
CA ASN A 114 5.60 6.31 3.37
C ASN A 114 4.77 5.33 4.21
N THR A 115 4.31 4.22 3.62
CA THR A 115 3.61 3.15 4.37
C THR A 115 4.53 2.53 5.42
N ASP A 116 5.82 2.43 5.13
CA ASP A 116 6.83 1.97 6.09
C ASP A 116 6.97 2.93 7.27
N ASN A 117 6.97 4.24 7.03
CA ASN A 117 6.92 5.23 8.11
C ASN A 117 5.62 5.13 8.91
N GLU A 118 4.46 5.05 8.23
CA GLU A 118 3.15 4.95 8.89
C GLU A 118 3.04 3.73 9.81
N ARG A 119 3.60 2.58 9.40
CA ARG A 119 3.60 1.37 10.24
C ARG A 119 4.69 1.38 11.32
N SER A 120 5.77 2.13 11.13
CA SER A 120 6.96 2.07 12.00
C SER A 120 7.03 3.18 13.04
N ILE A 121 6.46 4.36 12.75
CA ILE A 121 6.50 5.54 13.61
C ILE A 121 5.14 5.69 14.32
N PRO A 122 5.10 5.78 15.66
CA PRO A 122 3.85 5.95 16.40
C PRO A 122 3.25 7.35 16.21
N SER A 123 1.95 7.47 16.46
CA SER A 123 1.30 8.79 16.50
C SER A 123 1.61 9.50 17.82
N LEU A 124 1.73 10.83 17.78
CA LEU A 124 1.89 11.66 18.98
C LEU A 124 0.69 11.56 19.93
N VAL A 125 -0.51 11.36 19.39
CA VAL A 125 -1.77 11.44 20.16
C VAL A 125 -1.90 10.28 21.15
N ASP A 126 -1.53 9.07 20.75
CA ASP A 126 -1.70 7.85 21.55
C ASP A 126 -0.39 7.08 21.79
N GLY A 127 0.71 7.45 21.15
CA GLY A 127 1.98 6.75 21.23
C GLY A 127 1.99 5.38 20.55
N LEU A 128 0.95 5.02 19.78
CA LEU A 128 0.80 3.68 19.20
C LEU A 128 1.08 3.66 17.70
N LYS A 129 1.72 2.58 17.25
CA LYS A 129 1.76 2.21 15.84
C LYS A 129 0.39 1.68 15.40
N PRO A 130 0.04 1.70 14.09
CA PRO A 130 -1.24 1.18 13.62
C PRO A 130 -1.55 -0.25 14.04
N GLY A 131 -0.55 -1.16 14.06
CA GLY A 131 -0.73 -2.53 14.53
C GLY A 131 -1.16 -2.59 16.00
N GLN A 132 -0.43 -1.90 16.88
CA GLN A 132 -0.74 -1.80 18.31
C GLN A 132 -2.10 -1.15 18.55
N ARG A 133 -2.45 -0.10 17.80
CA ARG A 133 -3.77 0.54 17.87
C ARG A 133 -4.91 -0.42 17.52
N LYS A 134 -4.71 -1.28 16.51
CA LYS A 134 -5.67 -2.33 16.14
C LYS A 134 -5.82 -3.41 17.21
N VAL A 135 -4.74 -3.78 17.90
CA VAL A 135 -4.79 -4.65 19.08
C VAL A 135 -5.67 -4.02 20.17
N MET A 136 -5.36 -2.78 20.57
CA MET A 136 -6.10 -2.06 21.61
C MET A 136 -7.57 -1.87 21.24
N PHE A 137 -7.86 -1.46 20.02
CA PHE A 137 -9.23 -1.34 19.50
C PHE A 137 -10.00 -2.66 19.63
N THR A 138 -9.37 -3.78 19.25
CA THR A 138 -10.01 -5.10 19.32
C THR A 138 -10.28 -5.51 20.78
N CYS A 139 -9.33 -5.26 21.68
CA CYS A 139 -9.51 -5.51 23.11
C CYS A 139 -10.68 -4.70 23.69
N PHE A 140 -10.78 -3.41 23.36
CA PHE A 140 -11.89 -2.56 23.80
C PHE A 140 -13.23 -3.01 23.20
N LYS A 141 -13.25 -3.41 21.92
CA LYS A 141 -14.46 -3.86 21.23
C LYS A 141 -14.99 -5.17 21.80
N ARG A 142 -14.10 -6.12 22.14
CA ARG A 142 -14.48 -7.41 22.73
C ARG A 142 -14.86 -7.29 24.20
N ASN A 143 -14.22 -6.37 24.92
CA ASN A 143 -14.46 -6.10 26.34
C ASN A 143 -14.39 -7.38 27.21
N ASP A 144 -13.48 -8.29 26.86
CA ASP A 144 -13.30 -9.56 27.54
C ASP A 144 -12.89 -9.33 29.01
N LYS A 145 -13.61 -9.96 29.95
CA LYS A 145 -13.36 -9.85 31.41
C LYS A 145 -12.50 -10.98 31.95
N ARG A 146 -12.27 -12.01 31.15
CA ARG A 146 -11.43 -13.17 31.45
C ARG A 146 -10.26 -13.19 30.50
N GLU A 147 -9.20 -13.89 30.89
CA GLU A 147 -8.03 -14.08 30.04
C GLU A 147 -8.38 -14.79 28.73
N VAL A 148 -7.70 -14.40 27.65
CA VAL A 148 -7.83 -14.98 26.32
C VAL A 148 -6.44 -15.36 25.83
N LYS A 149 -6.31 -16.53 25.19
CA LYS A 149 -5.04 -16.95 24.61
C LYS A 149 -4.62 -15.99 23.50
N VAL A 150 -3.34 -15.62 23.48
CA VAL A 150 -2.78 -14.68 22.49
C VAL A 150 -3.11 -15.09 21.05
N ALA A 151 -3.02 -16.37 20.71
CA ALA A 151 -3.35 -16.87 19.37
C ALA A 151 -4.84 -16.65 18.99
N GLN A 152 -5.76 -16.77 19.94
CA GLN A 152 -7.19 -16.53 19.69
C GLN A 152 -7.48 -15.03 19.54
N LEU A 153 -6.80 -14.20 20.34
CA LEU A 153 -6.88 -12.75 20.23
C LEU A 153 -6.32 -12.28 18.88
N ALA A 154 -5.18 -12.82 18.44
CA ALA A 154 -4.55 -12.54 17.15
C ALA A 154 -5.51 -12.79 15.97
N GLY A 155 -6.20 -13.93 15.94
CA GLY A 155 -7.23 -14.22 14.94
C GLY A 155 -8.38 -13.22 14.97
N SER A 156 -8.83 -12.84 16.17
CA SER A 156 -9.89 -11.83 16.33
C SER A 156 -9.46 -10.44 15.85
N ILE A 157 -8.19 -10.06 16.07
CA ILE A 157 -7.65 -8.78 15.59
C ILE A 157 -7.60 -8.79 14.06
N ALA A 158 -7.15 -9.87 13.44
CA ALA A 158 -7.11 -10.00 11.98
C ALA A 158 -8.50 -9.80 11.35
N GLU A 159 -9.52 -10.45 11.92
CA GLU A 159 -10.91 -10.36 11.48
C GLU A 159 -11.53 -8.98 11.73
N LEU A 160 -11.49 -8.49 12.98
CA LEU A 160 -12.27 -7.32 13.39
C LEU A 160 -11.63 -5.98 13.03
N SER A 161 -10.31 -5.96 12.81
CA SER A 161 -9.57 -4.73 12.55
C SER A 161 -9.06 -4.61 11.11
N ALA A 162 -9.35 -5.58 10.24
CA ALA A 162 -8.81 -5.67 8.89
C ALA A 162 -7.28 -5.51 8.89
N TYR A 163 -6.59 -6.27 9.75
CA TYR A 163 -5.13 -6.27 9.79
C TYR A 163 -4.59 -7.16 8.67
N HIS A 164 -3.90 -6.53 7.71
CA HIS A 164 -3.52 -7.22 6.48
C HIS A 164 -2.07 -7.70 6.45
N HIS A 165 -1.25 -7.61 7.51
CA HIS A 165 0.17 -8.00 7.44
C HIS A 165 0.50 -9.40 7.99
N GLY A 166 -0.53 -10.21 8.31
CA GLY A 166 -0.36 -11.59 8.80
C GLY A 166 -0.19 -11.66 10.32
N GLU A 167 -0.63 -12.75 10.94
CA GLU A 167 -0.83 -12.85 12.41
C GLU A 167 0.45 -12.80 13.25
N VAL A 168 1.63 -12.93 12.63
CA VAL A 168 2.94 -12.97 13.32
C VAL A 168 3.53 -11.57 13.55
N GLY A 169 3.02 -10.55 12.85
CA GLY A 169 3.64 -9.20 12.79
C GLY A 169 3.10 -8.15 13.76
N PHE A 170 2.41 -8.52 14.83
CA PHE A 170 1.85 -7.58 15.81
C PHE A 170 2.92 -6.82 16.59
#